data_AF-A0A7X8V5D2-F1
#
_entry.id   AF-A0A7X8V5D2-F1
#
_cell.length_a   1.000
_cell.length_b   1.000
_cell.length_c   1.000
_cell.angle_alpha   90.00
_cell.angle_beta   90.00
_cell.angle_gamma   90.00
#
_symmetry.space_group_name_H-M   'P 1'
#
loop_
_entity.id
_entity.type
_entity.pdbx_description
1 polymer ?
#
loop_
_entity_poly.entity_id
_entity_poly.type
_entity_poly.pdbx_seq_one_letter_code
_entity_poly.pdbx_strand_id
1 'polypeptide(L)' 'MGVDSIEWLGHASFKIGGETVVYLDPFRIKRDEGADIILISHSHFDHFSLDDIKKVQ' A
#
# COMPACT_ATOMS: atom_id res chain seq x y z
N MET A 1 -13.98 -0.66 11.45
CA MET A 1 -13.02 -1.20 10.47
C MET A 1 -13.35 -2.65 10.19
N GLY A 2 -14.31 -2.88 9.28
CA GLY A 2 -14.44 -4.18 8.64
C GLY A 2 -13.28 -4.36 7.66
N VAL A 3 -12.71 -5.56 7.60
CA VAL A 3 -11.74 -5.94 6.57
C VAL A 3 -12.49 -6.83 5.58
N ASP A 4 -12.62 -6.35 4.36
CA ASP A 4 -13.32 -7.05 3.29
C ASP A 4 -12.34 -7.84 2.41
N SER A 5 -11.12 -7.34 2.25
CA SER A 5 -10.08 -8.00 1.48
C SER A 5 -8.67 -7.74 2.02
N ILE A 6 -7.77 -8.68 1.73
CA ILE A 6 -6.32 -8.50 1.85
C ILE A 6 -5.71 -8.97 0.54
N GLU A 7 -5.03 -8.06 -0.15
CA GLU A 7 -4.39 -8.30 -1.43
C GLU A 7 -2.86 -8.22 -1.26
N TRP A 8 -2.16 -9.27 -1.69
CA TRP A 8 -0.70 -9.24 -1.80
C TRP A 8 -0.31 -8.69 -3.17
N LEU A 9 0.44 -7.59 -3.18
CA LEU A 9 0.82 -6.87 -4.39
C LEU A 9 2.26 -7.20 -4.85
N GLY A 10 2.97 -8.02 -4.06
CA GLY A 10 4.36 -8.41 -4.27
C GLY A 10 5.29 -7.82 -3.21
N HIS A 11 6.45 -8.46 -2.98
CA HIS A 11 7.39 -8.08 -1.92
C HIS A 11 6.68 -7.97 -0.55
N ALA A 12 6.89 -6.88 0.17
CA ALA A 12 6.20 -6.50 1.40
C ALA A 12 4.95 -5.61 1.16
N SER A 13 4.52 -5.44 -0.10
CA SER A 13 3.38 -4.60 -0.44
C SER A 13 2.06 -5.35 -0.25
N PHE A 14 1.21 -4.79 0.61
CA PHE A 14 -0.14 -5.29 0.82
C PHE A 14 -1.16 -4.15 0.73
N LYS A 15 -2.36 -4.47 0.28
CA LYS A 15 -3.53 -3.61 0.38
C LYS A 15 -4.57 -4.31 1.23
N ILE A 16 -5.08 -3.60 2.23
CA ILE A 16 -6.22 -4.03 3.04
C ILE A 16 -7.41 -3.21 2.57
N GLY A 17 -8.42 -3.88 2.02
CA GLY A 17 -9.65 -3.28 1.56
C GLY A 17 -10.76 -3.38 2.61
N GLY A 18 -11.60 -2.35 2.67
CA GLY A 18 -12.75 -2.25 3.56
C GLY A 18 -13.28 -0.82 3.55
N GLU A 19 -13.92 -0.41 4.65
CA GLU A 19 -14.32 0.97 4.88
C GLU A 19 -13.14 1.96 4.88
N THR A 20 -11.94 1.47 5.21
CA THR A 20 -10.68 2.21 5.13
C THR A 20 -9.70 1.41 4.30
N VAL A 21 -9.17 2.01 3.23
CA VAL A 21 -8.16 1.41 2.37
C VAL A 21 -6.77 1.69 2.94
N VAL A 22 -6.05 0.63 3.30
CA VAL A 22 -4.70 0.73 3.85
C VAL A 22 -3.70 0.09 2.91
N TYR A 23 -2.64 0.81 2.58
CA TYR A 23 -1.48 0.25 1.89
C TYR A 23 -0.30 0.12 2.84
N LEU A 24 0.37 -1.03 2.80
CA LEU A 24 1.62 -1.32 3.50
C LEU A 24 2.75 -1.37 2.49
N ASP A 25 3.86 -0.68 2.76
CA ASP A 25 5.10 -0.67 1.98
C ASP A 25 4.88 -0.68 0.44
N PRO A 26 4.22 0.33 -0.16
CA PRO A 26 3.94 0.34 -1.60
C PRO A 26 5.22 0.25 -2.43
N PHE A 27 5.34 -0.79 -3.26
CA PHE A 27 6.50 -1.00 -4.13
C PHE A 27 6.08 -1.63 -5.46
N ARG A 28 6.51 -1.02 -6.57
CA ARG A 28 6.19 -1.48 -7.94
C ARG A 28 4.69 -1.61 -8.21
N ILE A 29 3.89 -0.66 -7.69
CA ILE A 29 2.44 -0.65 -7.83
C ILE A 29 2.06 -0.41 -9.29
N LYS A 30 1.19 -1.28 -9.82
CA LYS A 30 0.73 -1.28 -11.23
C LYS A 30 -0.59 -0.55 -11.44
N ARG A 31 -1.47 -0.57 -10.43
CA ARG A 31 -2.80 0.04 -10.45
C ARG A 31 -2.97 0.84 -9.17
N ASP A 32 -3.48 2.05 -9.31
CA ASP A 32 -3.78 2.98 -8.23
C ASP A 32 -5.24 2.84 -7.81
N GLU A 33 -5.43 2.39 -6.58
CA GLU A 33 -6.70 2.54 -5.88
C GLU A 33 -6.33 3.34 -4.63
N GLY A 34 -6.77 4.59 -4.56
CA GLY A 34 -6.32 5.55 -3.54
C GLY A 34 -6.39 4.98 -2.11
N ALA A 35 -5.42 5.36 -1.29
CA ALA A 35 -5.27 4.91 0.08
C ALA A 35 -5.73 6.00 1.05
N ASP A 36 -6.49 5.60 2.07
CA ASP A 36 -6.77 6.46 3.22
C ASP A 36 -5.56 6.52 4.16
N ILE A 37 -4.84 5.40 4.28
CA ILE A 37 -3.67 5.25 5.15
C ILE A 37 -2.55 4.54 4.39
N ILE A 38 -1.36 5.11 4.45
CA ILE A 38 -0.13 4.48 3.95
C ILE A 38 0.79 4.22 5.15
N LEU A 39 1.16 2.96 5.35
CA LEU A 39 2.06 2.52 6.41
C LEU A 39 3.40 2.09 5.81
N ILE A 40 4.49 2.66 6.33
CA ILE A 40 5.85 2.37 5.92
C ILE A 40 6.59 1.74 7.10
N SER A 41 7.16 0.55 6.89
CA SER A 41 7.85 -0.20 7.95
C SER A 41 9.22 0.38 8.29
N HIS A 42 10.01 0.74 7.27
CA HIS A 42 11.34 1.35 7.40
C HIS A 42 11.79 2.01 6.09
N SER A 43 12.93 2.70 6.10
CA SER A 43 13.35 3.61 5.04
C SER A 43 14.14 2.98 3.87
N HIS A 44 14.20 1.64 3.77
CA HIS A 44 14.81 1.02 2.60
C HIS A 44 13.96 1.27 1.34
N PHE A 45 14.60 1.40 0.19
CA PHE A 45 13.95 1.84 -1.05
C PHE A 45 12.80 0.92 -1.50
N ASP A 46 12.91 -0.37 -1.25
CA ASP A 46 11.90 -1.39 -1.53
C ASP A 46 10.71 -1.39 -0.55
N HIS A 47 10.75 -0.53 0.48
CA HIS A 47 9.66 -0.30 1.43
C HIS A 47 9.18 1.16 1.43
N PHE A 48 10.04 2.11 1.05
CA PHE A 48 9.77 3.56 1.00
C PHE A 48 9.99 4.12 -0.42
N SER A 49 9.27 3.57 -1.40
CA SER A 49 9.29 4.06 -2.78
C SER A 49 8.40 5.30 -2.91
N LEU A 50 9.00 6.49 -2.97
CA LEU A 50 8.27 7.76 -3.13
C LEU A 50 7.38 7.77 -4.39
N ASP A 51 7.83 7.12 -5.47
CA ASP A 51 7.07 7.05 -6.71
C ASP A 51 5.83 6.17 -6.57
N ASP A 52 5.91 5.07 -5.80
CA ASP A 52 4.76 4.20 -5.56
C ASP A 52 3.81 4.74 -4.49
N ILE A 53 4.34 5.44 -3.47
CA ILE A 53 3.52 6.16 -2.48
C ILE A 53 2.64 7.18 -3.19
N LYS A 54 3.19 7.99 -4.10
CA LYS A 54 2.43 8.99 -4.87
C LYS A 54 1.34 8.39 -5.75
N LYS A 55 1.49 7.16 -6.23
CA LYS A 55 0.45 6.50 -7.03
C LYS A 55 -0.78 6.16 -6.21
N VAL A 56 -0.62 5.90 -4.91
CA VAL A 56 -1.73 5.48 -4.04
C VAL A 56 -2.21 6.60 -3.11
N GLN A 57 -1.71 7.83 -3.27
CA GLN A 57 -2.21 9.02 -2.56
C GLN A 57 -3.49 9.59 -3.19
#